data_AF-A0A563UCB8-F1
#
_entry.id   AF-A0A563UCB8-F1
#
_cell.length_a   1.000
_cell.length_b   1.000
_cell.length_c   1.000
_cell.angle_alpha   90.00
_cell.angle_beta   90.00
_cell.angle_gamma   90.00
#
_symmetry.space_group_name_H-M   'P 1'
#
loop_
_entity.id
_entity.type
_entity.pdbx_description
1 polymer ?
#
loop_
_entity_poly.entity_id
_entity_poly.type
_entity_poly.pdbx_seq_one_letter_code
_entity_poly.pdbx_strand_id
1 'polypeptide(L)'
;MTNKIKVLVVLLVAVSIACNSSQQAKIPTPSKADTVVLKGSGVIFIAPGEESIKALKRKHGKSFYTIADDANAYFAEASGYLDSLKVLYKNYDDSKIIVYDNKNTVSKIPRHASPW
;
A
#
# COMPACT_ATOMS: atom_id res chain seq x y z
N MET A 1 56.73 -8.23 -30.34
CA MET A 1 55.93 -8.52 -29.12
C MET A 1 54.74 -7.58 -28.93
N THR A 2 54.39 -6.76 -29.93
CA THR A 2 53.50 -5.59 -29.80
C THR A 2 52.09 -5.82 -30.37
N ASN A 3 51.88 -6.82 -31.23
CA ASN A 3 50.57 -7.10 -31.83
C ASN A 3 49.65 -7.94 -30.93
N LYS A 4 50.19 -8.76 -30.01
CA LYS A 4 49.38 -9.57 -29.08
C LYS A 4 48.68 -8.72 -28.01
N ILE A 5 49.28 -7.58 -27.64
CA ILE A 5 48.72 -6.64 -26.65
C ILE A 5 47.54 -5.85 -27.24
N LYS A 6 47.62 -5.46 -28.52
CA LYS A 6 46.51 -4.74 -29.19
C LYS A 6 45.26 -5.60 -29.35
N VAL A 7 45.40 -6.90 -29.62
CA VAL A 7 44.27 -7.83 -29.72
C VAL A 7 43.58 -8.04 -28.36
N LEU A 8 44.35 -8.04 -27.26
CA LEU A 8 43.81 -8.18 -25.91
C LEU A 8 42.99 -6.95 -25.48
N VAL A 9 43.41 -5.75 -25.88
CA VAL A 9 42.70 -4.50 -25.56
C VAL A 9 41.38 -4.38 -26.35
N VAL A 10 41.33 -4.88 -27.59
CA VAL A 10 40.08 -4.87 -28.39
C VAL A 10 39.05 -5.86 -27.84
N LEU A 11 39.48 -6.99 -27.27
CA LEU A 11 38.56 -7.98 -26.69
C LEU A 11 37.92 -7.52 -25.38
N LEU A 12 38.62 -6.69 -24.59
CA LEU A 12 38.13 -6.17 -23.30
C LEU A 12 37.04 -5.09 -23.45
N VAL A 13 36.99 -4.38 -24.58
CA VAL A 13 35.97 -3.34 -24.83
C VAL A 13 34.65 -3.95 -25.33
N ALA A 14 34.67 -5.11 -25.97
CA ALA A 14 33.47 -5.74 -26.52
C ALA A 14 32.57 -6.42 -25.46
N VAL A 15 33.08 -6.73 -24.27
CA VAL A 15 32.32 -7.44 -23.22
C VAL A 15 31.42 -6.50 -22.41
N SER A 16 31.68 -5.19 -22.42
CA SER A 16 30.90 -4.21 -21.64
C SER A 16 29.53 -3.87 -22.24
N ILE A 17 29.23 -4.30 -23.48
CA ILE A 17 27.99 -3.93 -24.18
C ILE A 17 26.92 -5.04 -24.09
N ALA A 18 27.26 -6.22 -23.57
CA ALA A 18 26.36 -7.39 -23.59
C ALA A 18 25.48 -7.57 -22.33
N CYS A 19 25.47 -6.63 -21.38
CA CYS A 19 24.63 -6.74 -20.18
C CYS A 19 23.71 -5.53 -20.00
N ASN A 20 22.93 -5.22 -21.03
CA ASN A 20 21.67 -4.51 -20.82
C ASN A 20 20.56 -5.56 -20.81
N SER A 21 20.38 -6.23 -19.66
CA SER A 21 19.09 -6.83 -19.39
C SER A 21 18.10 -5.67 -19.33
N SER A 22 17.38 -5.47 -20.42
CA SER A 22 16.16 -4.68 -20.45
C SER A 22 15.29 -5.25 -19.33
N GLN A 23 15.25 -4.55 -18.20
CA GLN A 23 14.21 -4.74 -17.21
C GLN A 23 12.93 -4.40 -17.97
N GLN A 24 12.26 -5.43 -18.50
CA GLN A 24 10.89 -5.30 -18.94
C GLN A 24 10.17 -4.67 -17.75
N ALA A 25 9.81 -3.39 -17.88
CA ALA A 25 8.91 -2.75 -16.96
C ALA A 25 7.66 -3.64 -16.99
N LYS A 26 7.48 -4.46 -15.94
CA LYS A 26 6.27 -5.22 -15.74
C LYS A 26 5.17 -4.19 -15.88
N ILE A 27 4.38 -4.30 -16.96
CA ILE A 27 3.18 -3.51 -17.15
C ILE A 27 2.45 -3.61 -15.82
N PRO A 28 2.23 -2.49 -15.09
CA PRO A 28 1.48 -2.55 -13.86
C PRO A 28 0.13 -3.12 -14.25
N THR A 29 -0.15 -4.36 -13.86
CA THR A 29 -1.49 -4.90 -13.98
C THR A 29 -2.40 -3.88 -13.33
N PRO A 30 -3.46 -3.40 -14.02
CA PRO A 30 -4.33 -2.40 -13.44
C PRO A 30 -4.82 -2.98 -12.11
N SER A 31 -4.41 -2.37 -11.00
CA SER A 31 -4.94 -2.77 -9.71
C SER A 31 -6.43 -2.59 -9.84
N LYS A 32 -7.20 -3.67 -9.68
CA LYS A 32 -8.65 -3.56 -9.61
C LYS A 32 -8.96 -2.41 -8.63
N ALA A 33 -9.88 -1.51 -9.01
CA ALA A 33 -10.14 -0.27 -8.26
C ALA A 33 -10.61 -0.51 -6.80
N ASP A 34 -10.94 -1.77 -6.48
CA ASP A 34 -11.31 -2.27 -5.16
C ASP A 34 -10.11 -2.65 -4.28
N THR A 35 -8.90 -2.81 -4.83
CA THR A 35 -7.77 -3.39 -4.12
C THR A 35 -6.67 -2.36 -3.89
N VAL A 36 -6.30 -2.18 -2.62
CA VAL A 36 -5.16 -1.35 -2.20
C VAL A 36 -3.99 -2.27 -1.87
N VAL A 37 -2.90 -2.11 -2.61
CA VAL A 37 -1.64 -2.81 -2.35
C VAL A 37 -0.72 -1.92 -1.52
N LEU A 38 -0.40 -2.38 -0.32
CA LEU A 38 0.52 -1.71 0.58
C LEU A 38 1.94 -2.14 0.29
N LYS A 39 2.82 -1.14 0.14
CA LYS A 39 4.26 -1.33 -0.02
C LYS A 39 4.93 -0.76 1.23
N GLY A 40 5.37 -1.65 2.12
CA GLY A 40 6.02 -1.27 3.38
C GLY A 40 5.06 -1.07 4.56
N SER A 41 5.63 -0.84 5.73
CA SER A 41 4.90 -0.68 6.99
C SER A 41 4.22 0.69 7.08
N GLY A 42 3.08 0.72 7.77
CA GLY A 42 2.33 1.94 8.03
C GLY A 42 1.04 1.64 8.78
N VAL A 43 0.35 2.69 9.22
CA VAL A 43 -0.95 2.58 9.88
C VAL A 43 -2.06 2.83 8.86
N ILE A 44 -3.13 2.05 8.96
CA ILE A 44 -4.31 2.22 8.11
C ILE A 44 -5.54 2.32 9.00
N PHE A 45 -6.27 3.40 8.79
CA PHE A 45 -7.62 3.55 9.28
C PHE A 45 -8.59 3.01 8.23
N ILE A 46 -9.55 2.22 8.68
CA ILE A 46 -10.65 1.73 7.85
C ILE A 46 -11.93 2.35 8.38
N ALA A 47 -12.53 3.24 7.59
CA ALA A 47 -13.78 3.92 7.91
C ALA A 47 -14.96 3.31 7.14
N PRO A 48 -16.20 3.41 7.63
CA PRO A 48 -17.37 2.99 6.87
C PRO A 48 -17.50 3.75 5.54
N GLY A 49 -17.67 3.02 4.43
CA GLY A 49 -18.03 3.61 3.14
C GLY A 49 -19.50 3.99 3.06
N GLU A 50 -19.93 4.54 1.92
CA GLU A 50 -21.29 5.10 1.76
C GLU A 50 -22.41 4.11 2.08
N GLU A 51 -22.32 2.88 1.56
CA GLU A 51 -23.33 1.84 1.81
C GLU A 51 -23.35 1.37 3.27
N SER A 52 -22.17 1.26 3.90
CA SER A 52 -22.06 0.95 5.32
C SER A 52 -22.62 2.08 6.19
N ILE A 53 -22.37 3.35 5.84
CA ILE A 53 -22.96 4.51 6.51
C ILE A 53 -24.49 4.47 6.42
N LYS A 54 -25.06 4.17 5.24
CA LYS A 54 -26.52 4.03 5.07
C LYS A 54 -27.07 2.91 5.95
N ALA A 55 -26.39 1.77 6.01
CA ALA A 55 -26.78 0.65 6.87
C ALA A 55 -26.71 1.02 8.37
N LEU A 56 -25.63 1.68 8.80
CA LEU A 56 -25.44 2.13 10.18
C LEU A 56 -26.47 3.18 10.61
N LYS A 57 -26.77 4.17 9.75
CA LYS A 57 -27.83 5.17 10.00
C LYS A 57 -29.19 4.51 10.21
N ARG A 58 -29.54 3.54 9.36
CA ARG A 58 -30.79 2.78 9.48
C ARG A 58 -30.83 1.91 10.74
N LYS A 59 -29.70 1.31 11.13
CA LYS A 59 -29.61 0.45 12.32
C LYS A 59 -29.65 1.23 13.64
N HIS A 60 -28.96 2.38 13.71
CA HIS A 60 -28.73 3.11 14.96
C HIS A 60 -29.55 4.40 15.09
N GLY A 61 -30.24 4.85 14.04
CA GLY A 61 -31.11 6.03 14.09
C GLY A 61 -30.34 7.28 14.53
N LYS A 62 -30.84 7.98 15.55
CA LYS A 62 -30.19 9.18 16.10
C LYS A 62 -28.83 8.89 16.74
N SER A 63 -28.67 7.72 17.37
CA SER A 63 -27.42 7.32 18.03
C SER A 63 -26.27 7.17 17.04
N PHE A 64 -26.55 7.03 15.74
CA PHE A 64 -25.53 7.06 14.68
C PHE A 64 -24.61 8.29 14.79
N TYR A 65 -25.17 9.47 15.08
CA TYR A 65 -24.39 10.70 15.09
C TYR A 65 -23.46 10.79 16.30
N THR A 66 -23.88 10.28 17.46
CA THR A 66 -23.00 10.15 18.63
C THR A 66 -21.87 9.16 18.35
N ILE A 67 -22.19 7.99 17.79
CA ILE A 67 -21.18 6.99 17.43
C ILE A 67 -20.18 7.56 16.40
N ALA A 68 -20.67 8.33 15.42
CA ALA A 68 -19.83 8.96 14.42
C ALA A 68 -18.92 10.05 15.03
N ASP A 69 -19.43 10.81 16.00
CA ASP A 69 -18.65 11.83 16.71
C ASP A 69 -17.53 11.18 17.53
N ASP A 70 -17.85 10.13 18.31
CA ASP A 70 -16.86 9.36 19.07
C ASP A 70 -15.79 8.77 18.15
N ALA A 71 -16.19 8.15 17.03
CA ALA A 71 -15.26 7.58 16.06
C ALA A 71 -14.32 8.64 15.46
N ASN A 72 -14.83 9.84 15.17
CA ASN A 72 -14.03 10.95 14.67
C ASN A 72 -13.06 11.47 15.73
N ALA A 73 -13.47 11.54 16.99
CA ALA A 73 -12.60 11.92 18.11
C ALA A 73 -11.42 10.93 18.25
N TYR A 74 -11.70 9.63 18.25
CA TYR A 74 -10.63 8.61 18.29
C TYR A 74 -9.69 8.69 17.09
N PHE A 75 -10.23 8.91 15.89
CA PHE A 75 -9.40 9.12 14.70
C PHE A 75 -8.50 10.35 14.85
N ALA A 76 -9.05 11.49 15.30
CA ALA A 76 -8.30 12.73 15.47
C ALA A 76 -7.16 12.58 16.50
N GLU A 77 -7.42 11.94 17.63
CA GLU A 77 -6.41 11.67 18.66
C GLU A 77 -5.30 10.75 18.12
N ALA A 78 -5.69 9.62 17.52
CA ALA A 78 -4.74 8.65 16.99
C ALA A 78 -3.89 9.24 15.85
N SER A 79 -4.51 9.95 14.91
CA SER A 79 -3.81 10.59 13.80
C SER A 79 -2.88 11.71 14.26
N GLY A 80 -3.32 12.56 15.20
CA GLY A 80 -2.47 13.59 15.78
C GLY A 80 -1.25 13.01 16.51
N TYR A 81 -1.41 11.88 17.20
CA TYR A 81 -0.27 11.17 17.78
C TYR A 81 0.70 10.63 16.72
N LEU A 82 0.18 10.01 15.65
CA LEU A 82 1.02 9.52 14.54
C LEU A 82 1.78 10.65 13.82
N ASP A 83 1.14 11.81 13.65
CA ASP A 83 1.77 13.01 13.12
C ASP A 83 2.93 13.48 13.99
N SER A 84 2.77 13.45 15.32
CA SER A 84 3.85 13.80 16.27
C SER A 84 5.07 12.89 16.13
N LEU A 85 4.85 11.63 15.75
CA LEU A 85 5.89 10.63 15.49
C LEU A 85 6.40 10.64 14.05
N LYS A 86 5.82 11.48 13.16
CA LYS A 86 6.07 11.49 11.71
C LYS A 86 5.83 10.12 11.06
N VAL A 87 4.87 9.36 11.57
CA VAL A 87 4.47 8.06 11.03
C VAL A 87 3.37 8.27 9.99
N LEU A 88 3.60 7.80 8.77
CA LEU A 88 2.61 7.88 7.71
C LEU A 88 1.41 6.96 8.01
N TYR A 89 0.22 7.52 7.82
CA TYR A 89 -1.03 6.77 7.85
C TYR A 89 -1.91 7.08 6.64
N LYS A 90 -2.85 6.17 6.37
CA LYS A 90 -3.85 6.34 5.31
C LYS A 90 -5.23 6.00 5.84
N ASN A 91 -6.25 6.62 5.26
CA ASN A 91 -7.64 6.30 5.52
C ASN A 91 -8.26 5.72 4.25
N TYR A 92 -8.90 4.56 4.39
CA TYR A 92 -9.63 3.90 3.31
C TYR A 92 -11.03 3.52 3.79
N ASP A 93 -11.98 3.50 2.86
CA ASP A 93 -13.29 2.96 3.15
C ASP A 93 -13.25 1.42 3.28
N ASP A 94 -14.25 0.87 3.94
CA ASP A 94 -14.44 -0.57 4.17
C ASP A 94 -14.87 -1.36 2.91
N SER A 95 -15.05 -0.71 1.76
CA SER A 95 -15.24 -1.41 0.48
C SER A 95 -13.92 -1.96 -0.05
N LYS A 96 -12.79 -1.35 0.32
CA LYS A 96 -11.48 -1.75 -0.18
C LYS A 96 -11.02 -3.11 0.34
N ILE A 97 -10.29 -3.83 -0.51
CA ILE A 97 -9.53 -5.01 -0.17
C ILE A 97 -8.09 -4.56 0.09
N ILE A 98 -7.66 -4.67 1.33
CA ILE A 98 -6.30 -4.28 1.72
C ILE A 98 -5.38 -5.49 1.67
N VAL A 99 -4.28 -5.34 0.96
CA VAL A 99 -3.30 -6.39 0.74
C VAL A 99 -1.91 -5.87 1.05
N TYR A 100 -1.13 -6.64 1.82
CA TYR A 100 0.27 -6.36 2.11
C TYR A 100 1.17 -7.17 1.16
N ASP A 101 1.99 -6.48 0.38
CA ASP A 101 2.98 -7.09 -0.50
C ASP A 101 4.36 -7.07 0.18
N ASN A 102 4.84 -8.26 0.57
CA ASN A 102 6.15 -8.44 1.17
C ASN A 102 7.09 -9.20 0.22
N LYS A 103 7.46 -8.58 -0.91
CA LYS A 103 8.51 -8.95 -1.89
C LYS A 103 8.39 -10.34 -2.57
N ASN A 104 7.87 -11.35 -1.87
CA ASN A 104 7.69 -12.74 -2.25
C ASN A 104 6.30 -13.28 -1.87
N THR A 105 5.57 -12.62 -0.96
CA THR A 105 4.23 -13.05 -0.52
C THR A 105 3.25 -11.87 -0.48
N VAL A 106 2.03 -12.16 -0.91
CA VAL A 106 0.91 -11.22 -0.92
C VAL A 106 -0.11 -11.71 0.10
N SER A 107 -0.28 -10.98 1.19
CA SER A 107 -1.17 -11.37 2.29
C SER A 107 -2.35 -10.41 2.38
N LYS A 108 -3.57 -10.94 2.27
CA LYS A 108 -4.79 -10.16 2.53
C LYS A 108 -4.87 -9.86 4.03
N ILE A 109 -5.03 -8.58 4.38
CA ILE A 109 -5.27 -8.21 5.77
C ILE A 109 -6.71 -8.61 6.12
N PRO A 110 -6.93 -9.47 7.14
CA PRO A 110 -8.27 -9.87 7.53
C PRO A 110 -9.05 -8.66 8.05
N ARG A 111 -10.32 -8.55 7.67
CA ARG A 111 -11.22 -7.60 8.33
C ARG A 111 -11.51 -8.15 9.71
N HIS A 112 -10.93 -7.53 10.74
CA HIS A 112 -11.26 -7.86 12.11
C HIS A 112 -12.66 -7.33 12.40
N ALA A 113 -13.58 -8.22 12.80
CA ALA A 113 -14.81 -7.79 13.45
C ALA A 113 -14.44 -7.50 14.90
N SER A 114 -14.53 -6.23 15.31
CA SER A 114 -14.49 -5.90 16.73
C SER A 114 -15.57 -6.73 17.45
N PRO A 115 -15.24 -7.45 18.54
CA PRO A 115 -16.24 -8.09 19.38
C PRO A 115 -17.05 -7.09 20.21
N TRP A 116 -16.64 -5.81 20.19
CA TRP A 116 -17.28 -4.67 20.83
C TRP A 116 -18.07 -3.86 19.81
#